data_AF-A0A2S7MAL2-F1
#
_entry.id   AF-A0A2S7MAL2-F1
#
_cell.length_a   1.000
_cell.length_b   1.000
_cell.length_c   1.000
_cell.angle_alpha   90.00
_cell.angle_beta   90.00
_cell.angle_gamma   90.00
#
_symmetry.space_group_name_H-M   'P 1'
#
loop_
_entity.id
_entity.type
_entity.pdbx_description
1 polymer ?
#
loop_
_entity_poly.entity_id
_entity_poly.type
_entity_poly.pdbx_seq_one_letter_code
_entity_poly.pdbx_strand_id
1 'polypeptide(L)'
;MRHDGRKAQELRKLELQTNVFKYPEGSVVIRFGDTTVICSATIEDSVPPFLRETGTGWVTAEYSMLPRATSTRNRRESSKGKLSGRTMEIQRLIGRSLRAVVDLEKLGERSIIVDCDVIQADGGTRTASITGAFVALKLAIEKLLREKELSEDPIKEHLAAVSVGILPDGTCVTDLDYQEDSAALVDMNLVMTESGKFVEIQGTGEEATFDGEQLNEMLFFGKNAIEDLIKEQKHALLTEFAQNDERIEETKTIIIATRNPGKAEEFRNMFKEAGYHVKTLLDYPELPDVEETGSTFEENARLKAETIAQLLDQPVLADDSGLKVDALGGMPGIYSARFAGEQKSDAGNNAKLLYELTDVPDERRTAQFHCTLVFAAPKKDSLVVEAEWPGRVARIPSGENGFGYDPLFIPEGKKQTAAELSSEEKNKISHRAQAMKKLSAEWKQWLEGER
;
A
#
# COMPACT_ATOMS: atom_id res chain seq x y z
N MET A 1 -31.45 14.64 -2.64
CA MET A 1 -30.86 13.92 -1.47
C MET A 1 -31.18 12.46 -1.68
N ARG A 2 -30.19 11.56 -1.60
CA ARG A 2 -30.37 10.14 -1.86
C ARG A 2 -31.30 9.52 -0.81
N HIS A 3 -32.02 8.46 -1.18
CA HIS A 3 -33.07 7.88 -0.35
C HIS A 3 -32.51 7.19 0.91
N ASP A 4 -31.24 6.80 0.89
CA ASP A 4 -30.49 6.20 1.99
C ASP A 4 -29.66 7.21 2.80
N GLY A 5 -29.74 8.50 2.46
CA GLY A 5 -29.03 9.58 3.14
C GLY A 5 -27.56 9.77 2.74
N ARG A 6 -27.02 8.98 1.80
CA ARG A 6 -25.65 9.15 1.30
C ARG A 6 -25.47 10.47 0.53
N LYS A 7 -24.24 10.98 0.53
CA LYS A 7 -23.81 12.03 -0.39
C LYS A 7 -23.65 11.48 -1.81
N ALA A 8 -23.54 12.39 -2.78
CA ALA A 8 -23.47 12.05 -4.19
C ALA A 8 -22.26 11.15 -4.55
N GLN A 9 -21.08 11.44 -3.98
CA GLN A 9 -19.85 10.65 -4.20
C GLN A 9 -19.62 9.53 -3.18
N GLU A 10 -20.55 9.33 -2.25
CA GLU A 10 -20.37 8.39 -1.15
C GLU A 10 -20.73 6.96 -1.59
N LEU A 11 -19.76 6.06 -1.46
CA LEU A 11 -19.93 4.62 -1.62
C LEU A 11 -20.90 4.07 -0.55
N ARG A 12 -21.59 2.97 -0.85
CA ARG A 12 -22.18 2.14 0.21
C ARG A 12 -21.08 1.58 1.09
N LYS A 13 -21.47 1.12 2.27
CA LYS A 13 -20.55 0.42 3.18
C LYS A 13 -19.92 -0.77 2.44
N LEU A 14 -18.60 -0.75 2.33
CA LEU A 14 -17.81 -1.84 1.80
C LEU A 14 -17.44 -2.81 2.93
N GLU A 15 -17.63 -4.10 2.70
CA GLU A 15 -17.02 -5.15 3.52
C GLU A 15 -16.34 -6.18 2.61
N LEU A 16 -15.10 -6.52 2.92
CA LEU A 16 -14.33 -7.58 2.25
C LEU A 16 -13.96 -8.63 3.29
N GLN A 17 -14.48 -9.84 3.14
CA GLN A 17 -14.09 -10.99 3.95
C GLN A 17 -13.25 -11.93 3.08
N THR A 18 -11.99 -12.11 3.42
CA THR A 18 -11.02 -12.94 2.70
C THR A 18 -11.00 -14.38 3.25
N ASN A 19 -10.61 -15.33 2.40
CA ASN A 19 -10.45 -16.77 2.72
C ASN A 19 -11.64 -17.41 3.46
N VAL A 20 -12.85 -17.01 3.08
CA VAL A 20 -14.11 -17.49 3.68
C VAL A 20 -14.36 -18.97 3.40
N PHE A 21 -13.97 -19.45 2.22
CA PHE A 21 -14.16 -20.83 1.79
C PHE A 21 -12.85 -21.61 1.80
N LYS A 22 -12.92 -22.85 2.29
CA LYS A 22 -11.76 -23.73 2.49
C LYS A 22 -11.09 -24.20 1.21
N TYR A 23 -11.85 -24.37 0.13
CA TYR A 23 -11.41 -25.13 -1.05
C TYR A 23 -10.76 -24.28 -2.14
N PRO A 24 -11.29 -23.10 -2.52
CA PRO A 24 -10.64 -22.26 -3.53
C PRO A 24 -9.27 -21.79 -3.08
N GLU A 25 -8.33 -21.65 -4.01
CA GLU A 25 -6.99 -21.07 -3.76
C GLU A 25 -7.09 -19.62 -3.25
N GLY A 26 -8.12 -18.89 -3.68
CA GLY A 26 -8.48 -17.59 -3.11
C GLY A 26 -9.99 -17.44 -3.04
N SER A 27 -10.52 -16.94 -1.92
CA SER A 27 -11.95 -16.69 -1.79
C SER A 27 -12.24 -15.38 -1.07
N VAL A 28 -13.29 -14.69 -1.52
CA VAL A 28 -13.72 -13.40 -0.98
C VAL A 28 -15.24 -13.35 -0.94
N VAL A 29 -15.80 -12.84 0.15
CA VAL A 29 -17.18 -12.35 0.19
C VAL A 29 -17.12 -10.84 0.23
N ILE A 30 -17.57 -10.21 -0.85
CA ILE A 30 -17.62 -8.74 -0.98
C ILE A 30 -19.05 -8.24 -0.77
N ARG A 31 -19.19 -7.16 -0.02
CA ARG A 31 -20.46 -6.47 0.22
C ARG A 31 -20.38 -4.99 -0.10
N PHE A 32 -21.28 -4.53 -0.97
CA PHE A 32 -21.55 -3.12 -1.25
C PHE A 32 -22.94 -2.80 -0.70
N GLY A 33 -23.02 -2.34 0.54
CA GLY A 33 -24.30 -2.27 1.25
C GLY A 33 -24.98 -3.65 1.27
N ASP A 34 -26.15 -3.73 0.64
CA ASP A 34 -26.94 -4.97 0.56
C ASP A 34 -26.53 -5.89 -0.61
N THR A 35 -25.76 -5.42 -1.58
CA THR A 35 -25.23 -6.31 -2.64
C THR A 35 -24.12 -7.18 -2.07
N THR A 36 -24.30 -8.50 -2.08
CA THR A 36 -23.31 -9.48 -1.62
C THR A 36 -22.95 -10.46 -2.73
N VAL A 37 -21.65 -10.59 -3.01
CA VAL A 37 -21.10 -11.50 -4.01
C VAL A 37 -20.03 -12.38 -3.38
N ILE A 38 -20.11 -13.68 -3.66
CA ILE A 38 -19.02 -14.63 -3.39
C ILE A 38 -18.12 -14.66 -4.63
N CYS A 39 -16.84 -14.43 -4.45
CA CYS A 39 -15.82 -14.52 -5.48
C CYS A 39 -14.83 -15.63 -5.09
N SER A 40 -14.67 -16.64 -5.94
CA SER A 40 -13.72 -17.74 -5.74
C SER A 40 -12.77 -17.82 -6.91
N ALA A 41 -11.47 -17.93 -6.66
CA ALA A 41 -10.45 -18.13 -7.67
C ALA A 41 -9.91 -19.56 -7.54
N THR A 42 -10.02 -20.32 -8.62
CA THR A 42 -9.55 -21.70 -8.74
C THR A 42 -8.40 -21.76 -9.73
N ILE A 43 -7.32 -22.44 -9.37
CA ILE A 43 -6.16 -22.64 -10.25
C ILE A 43 -6.27 -24.00 -10.91
N GLU A 44 -6.10 -24.03 -12.24
CA GLU A 44 -6.04 -25.26 -13.03
C GLU A 44 -4.73 -25.34 -13.81
N ASP A 45 -4.06 -26.51 -13.74
CA ASP A 45 -2.89 -26.85 -14.55
C ASP A 45 -3.28 -27.20 -16.01
N SER A 46 -4.13 -26.37 -16.59
CA SER A 46 -4.56 -26.49 -17.97
C SER A 46 -4.87 -25.13 -18.57
N VAL A 47 -4.78 -25.01 -19.89
CA VAL A 47 -5.15 -23.81 -20.64
C VAL A 47 -6.15 -24.16 -21.73
N PRO A 48 -6.95 -23.18 -22.22
CA PRO A 48 -7.79 -23.37 -23.38
C PRO A 48 -7.03 -23.97 -24.56
N PRO A 49 -7.67 -24.79 -25.44
CA PRO A 49 -6.97 -25.48 -26.53
C PRO A 49 -6.15 -24.58 -27.45
N PHE A 50 -6.54 -23.32 -27.62
CA PHE A 50 -5.85 -22.35 -28.47
C PHE A 50 -4.58 -21.74 -27.83
N LEU A 51 -4.28 -22.04 -26.56
CA LEU A 51 -3.10 -21.57 -25.81
C LEU A 51 -2.14 -22.69 -25.40
N ARG A 52 -2.44 -23.95 -25.70
CA ARG A 52 -1.55 -25.06 -25.38
C ARG A 52 -0.20 -24.90 -26.08
N GLU A 53 0.87 -25.21 -25.36
CA GLU A 53 2.27 -25.15 -25.83
C GLU A 53 2.74 -23.73 -26.24
N THR A 54 2.03 -22.70 -25.79
CA THR A 54 2.41 -21.29 -26.02
C THR A 54 3.21 -20.69 -24.87
N GLY A 55 3.30 -21.37 -23.72
CA GLY A 55 3.90 -20.82 -22.51
C GLY A 55 3.04 -19.78 -21.78
N THR A 56 1.83 -19.50 -22.27
CA THR A 56 0.98 -18.40 -21.79
C THR A 56 -0.23 -18.92 -21.01
N GLY A 57 -0.54 -18.26 -19.90
CA GLY A 57 -1.67 -18.58 -19.04
C GLY A 57 -2.98 -17.94 -19.48
N TRP A 58 -4.02 -18.17 -18.69
CA TRP A 58 -5.34 -17.62 -18.94
C TRP A 58 -6.05 -17.24 -17.66
N VAL A 59 -6.83 -16.17 -17.69
CA VAL A 59 -7.78 -15.84 -16.62
C VAL A 59 -9.16 -15.77 -17.23
N THR A 60 -10.14 -16.43 -16.64
CA THR A 60 -11.53 -16.41 -17.10
C THR A 60 -12.48 -16.25 -15.92
N ALA A 61 -13.75 -15.97 -16.20
CA ALA A 61 -14.75 -15.80 -15.15
C ALA A 61 -16.09 -16.43 -15.49
N GLU A 62 -16.72 -16.98 -14.47
CA GLU A 62 -18.13 -17.38 -14.47
C GLU A 62 -18.91 -16.46 -13.53
N TYR A 63 -20.16 -16.19 -13.87
CA TYR A 63 -21.02 -15.30 -13.09
C TYR A 63 -22.37 -15.97 -12.96
N SER A 64 -22.89 -15.98 -11.75
CA SER A 64 -24.21 -16.54 -11.48
C SER A 64 -24.93 -15.67 -10.45
N MET A 65 -26.26 -15.71 -10.49
CA MET A 65 -27.10 -15.06 -9.50
C MET A 65 -28.06 -16.09 -8.93
N LEU A 66 -28.06 -16.24 -7.60
CA LEU A 66 -28.97 -17.16 -6.95
C LEU A 66 -30.43 -16.79 -7.26
N PRO A 67 -31.34 -17.77 -7.42
CA PRO A 67 -32.74 -17.52 -7.76
C PRO A 67 -33.46 -16.52 -6.85
N ARG A 68 -33.02 -16.37 -5.59
CA ARG A 68 -33.63 -15.49 -4.60
C ARG A 68 -32.67 -14.38 -4.13
N ALA A 69 -31.65 -14.05 -4.92
CA ALA A 69 -30.79 -12.90 -4.64
C ALA A 69 -31.53 -11.56 -4.81
N THR A 70 -32.60 -11.54 -5.60
CA THR A 70 -33.43 -10.35 -5.90
C THR A 70 -34.80 -10.40 -5.23
N SER A 71 -35.46 -9.24 -5.16
CA SER A 71 -36.81 -9.06 -4.58
C SER A 71 -37.88 -9.99 -5.17
N THR A 72 -37.74 -10.37 -6.45
CA THR A 72 -38.57 -11.36 -7.14
C THR A 72 -37.76 -12.59 -7.53
N ARG A 73 -38.31 -13.80 -7.35
CA ARG A 73 -37.56 -15.03 -7.63
C ARG A 73 -37.28 -15.20 -9.13
N ASN A 74 -36.01 -15.20 -9.50
CA ASN A 74 -35.55 -15.54 -10.83
C ASN A 74 -35.61 -17.07 -11.07
N ARG A 75 -35.98 -17.49 -12.29
CA ARG A 75 -35.88 -18.89 -12.67
C ARG A 75 -34.41 -19.24 -12.89
N ARG A 76 -33.91 -20.26 -12.15
CA ARG A 76 -32.54 -20.77 -12.25
C ARG A 76 -32.16 -21.05 -13.72
N GLU A 77 -30.98 -20.62 -14.14
CA GLU A 77 -30.52 -20.74 -15.53
C GLU A 77 -30.38 -22.19 -15.99
N SER A 78 -29.93 -23.09 -15.11
CA SER A 78 -29.90 -24.53 -15.39
C SER A 78 -31.30 -25.09 -15.71
N SER A 79 -32.35 -24.59 -15.06
CA SER A 79 -33.75 -24.96 -15.35
C SER A 79 -34.29 -24.35 -16.66
N LYS A 80 -33.59 -23.39 -17.25
CA LYS A 80 -33.87 -22.86 -18.60
C LYS A 80 -33.04 -23.59 -19.67
N GLY A 81 -31.99 -24.31 -19.29
CA GLY A 81 -31.07 -25.02 -20.19
C GLY A 81 -30.11 -24.12 -20.96
N LYS A 82 -30.03 -22.82 -20.63
CA LYS A 82 -29.10 -21.86 -21.24
C LYS A 82 -28.85 -20.67 -20.32
N LEU A 83 -27.65 -20.10 -20.44
CA LEU A 83 -27.30 -18.83 -19.80
C LEU A 83 -28.08 -17.67 -20.43
N SER A 84 -28.36 -16.64 -19.64
CA SER A 84 -28.94 -15.39 -20.12
C SER A 84 -27.89 -14.51 -20.82
N GLY A 85 -28.34 -13.59 -21.68
CA GLY A 85 -27.44 -12.63 -22.33
C GLY A 85 -26.68 -11.76 -21.32
N ARG A 86 -27.36 -11.31 -20.25
CA ARG A 86 -26.76 -10.55 -19.15
C ARG A 86 -25.65 -11.34 -18.44
N THR A 87 -25.88 -12.63 -18.14
CA THR A 87 -24.86 -13.49 -17.55
C THR A 87 -23.63 -13.60 -18.45
N MET A 88 -23.83 -13.86 -19.75
CA MET A 88 -22.71 -13.96 -20.71
C MET A 88 -21.94 -12.66 -20.88
N GLU A 89 -22.63 -11.51 -20.89
CA GLU A 89 -21.99 -10.18 -20.94
C GLU A 89 -21.10 -9.96 -19.72
N ILE A 90 -21.63 -10.19 -18.51
CA ILE A 90 -20.93 -9.96 -17.25
C ILE A 90 -19.73 -10.90 -17.10
N GLN A 91 -19.87 -12.18 -17.46
CA GLN A 91 -18.75 -13.13 -17.48
C GLN A 91 -17.59 -12.61 -18.34
N ARG A 92 -17.91 -12.13 -19.54
CA ARG A 92 -16.90 -11.61 -20.46
C ARG A 92 -16.29 -10.31 -19.93
N LEU A 93 -17.09 -9.44 -19.30
CA LEU A 93 -16.63 -8.20 -18.68
C LEU A 93 -15.64 -8.49 -17.55
N ILE A 94 -15.98 -9.36 -16.59
CA ILE A 94 -15.09 -9.73 -15.48
C ILE A 94 -13.79 -10.34 -16.03
N GLY A 95 -13.89 -11.33 -16.92
CA GLY A 95 -12.71 -11.96 -17.50
C GLY A 95 -11.79 -10.99 -18.24
N ARG A 96 -12.34 -10.08 -19.07
CA ARG A 96 -11.54 -9.03 -19.76
C ARG A 96 -10.86 -8.11 -18.76
N SER A 97 -11.59 -7.69 -17.73
CA SER A 97 -11.12 -6.76 -16.71
C SER A 97 -9.91 -7.33 -15.98
N LEU A 98 -10.00 -8.57 -15.49
CA LEU A 98 -8.91 -9.22 -14.77
C LEU A 98 -7.69 -9.49 -15.67
N ARG A 99 -7.89 -9.97 -16.90
CA ARG A 99 -6.78 -10.21 -17.83
C ARG A 99 -5.98 -8.95 -18.18
N ALA A 100 -6.58 -7.77 -18.10
CA ALA A 100 -5.88 -6.52 -18.40
C ALA A 100 -4.71 -6.25 -17.43
N VAL A 101 -4.86 -6.65 -16.17
CA VAL A 101 -3.87 -6.41 -15.10
C VAL A 101 -3.00 -7.62 -14.78
N VAL A 102 -3.19 -8.75 -15.46
CA VAL A 102 -2.33 -9.95 -15.30
C VAL A 102 -1.38 -10.07 -16.49
N ASP A 103 -0.11 -10.32 -16.21
CA ASP A 103 0.88 -10.77 -17.17
C ASP A 103 0.72 -12.28 -17.39
N LEU A 104 0.09 -12.63 -18.51
CA LEU A 104 -0.24 -14.02 -18.81
C LEU A 104 1.00 -14.86 -19.15
N GLU A 105 2.10 -14.25 -19.58
CA GLU A 105 3.34 -14.99 -19.82
C GLU A 105 3.98 -15.39 -18.49
N LYS A 106 4.01 -14.46 -17.52
CA LYS A 106 4.50 -14.75 -16.16
C LYS A 106 3.65 -15.75 -15.40
N LEU A 107 2.34 -15.81 -15.68
CA LEU A 107 1.45 -16.81 -15.10
C LEU A 107 1.81 -18.25 -15.53
N GLY A 108 2.47 -18.40 -16.70
CA GLY A 108 2.78 -19.71 -17.30
C GLY A 108 1.52 -20.46 -17.76
N GLU A 109 1.67 -21.69 -18.27
CA GLU A 109 0.55 -22.48 -18.82
C GLU A 109 -0.43 -23.01 -17.76
N ARG A 110 -1.17 -22.10 -17.12
CA ARG A 110 -2.22 -22.38 -16.15
C ARG A 110 -3.42 -21.47 -16.41
N SER A 111 -4.59 -21.91 -15.96
CA SER A 111 -5.79 -21.10 -15.95
C SER A 111 -6.16 -20.71 -14.52
N ILE A 112 -6.59 -19.47 -14.33
CA ILE A 112 -7.32 -19.05 -13.14
C ILE A 112 -8.77 -18.80 -13.53
N ILE A 113 -9.67 -19.59 -12.97
CA ILE A 113 -11.12 -19.44 -13.16
C ILE A 113 -11.66 -18.70 -11.95
N VAL A 114 -12.34 -17.58 -12.19
CA VAL A 114 -12.94 -16.78 -11.12
C VAL A 114 -14.46 -16.88 -11.17
N ASP A 115 -15.04 -17.53 -10.18
CA ASP A 115 -16.48 -17.72 -10.03
C ASP A 115 -17.07 -16.60 -9.17
N CYS A 116 -18.03 -15.87 -9.73
CA CYS A 116 -18.73 -14.77 -9.07
C CYS A 116 -20.21 -15.12 -8.87
N ASP A 117 -20.56 -15.54 -7.65
CA ASP A 117 -21.91 -15.93 -7.27
C ASP A 117 -22.59 -14.85 -6.43
N VAL A 118 -23.60 -14.20 -7.02
CA VAL A 118 -24.40 -13.18 -6.33
C VAL A 118 -25.42 -13.86 -5.43
N ILE A 119 -25.29 -13.65 -4.13
CA ILE A 119 -26.20 -14.21 -3.11
C ILE A 119 -27.26 -13.21 -2.65
N GLN A 120 -26.97 -11.91 -2.74
CA GLN A 120 -27.93 -10.82 -2.54
C GLN A 120 -27.63 -9.69 -3.53
N ALA A 121 -28.65 -9.18 -4.21
CA ALA A 121 -28.51 -8.20 -5.28
C ALA A 121 -29.36 -6.96 -5.01
N ASP A 122 -28.68 -5.83 -4.89
CA ASP A 122 -29.25 -4.51 -4.67
C ASP A 122 -28.51 -3.46 -5.51
N GLY A 123 -28.28 -3.72 -6.81
CA GLY A 123 -27.52 -2.84 -7.71
C GLY A 123 -26.00 -3.05 -7.66
N GLY A 124 -25.29 -2.65 -8.73
CA GLY A 124 -23.82 -2.75 -8.80
C GLY A 124 -23.24 -4.17 -8.77
N THR A 125 -24.02 -5.21 -9.05
CA THR A 125 -23.52 -6.61 -8.88
C THR A 125 -22.33 -6.93 -9.76
N ARG A 126 -22.27 -6.38 -10.99
CA ARG A 126 -21.18 -6.64 -11.94
C ARG A 126 -19.86 -5.97 -11.50
N THR A 127 -19.94 -4.78 -10.94
CA THR A 127 -18.78 -4.00 -10.48
C THR A 127 -18.27 -4.54 -9.15
N ALA A 128 -19.18 -4.91 -8.23
CA ALA A 128 -18.84 -5.67 -7.03
C ALA A 128 -18.14 -7.00 -7.38
N SER A 129 -18.63 -7.73 -8.40
CA SER A 129 -17.95 -8.94 -8.87
C SER A 129 -16.52 -8.68 -9.33
N ILE A 130 -16.25 -7.63 -10.11
CA ILE A 130 -14.87 -7.32 -10.57
C ILE A 130 -13.97 -6.98 -9.38
N THR A 131 -14.43 -6.11 -8.48
CA THR A 131 -13.67 -5.66 -7.31
C THR A 131 -13.36 -6.83 -6.36
N GLY A 132 -14.31 -7.74 -6.11
CA GLY A 132 -14.09 -8.93 -5.29
C GLY A 132 -13.27 -10.02 -6.00
N ALA A 133 -13.50 -10.21 -7.29
CA ALA A 133 -12.76 -11.16 -8.12
C ALA A 133 -11.27 -10.85 -8.19
N PHE A 134 -10.91 -9.56 -8.26
CA PHE A 134 -9.51 -9.15 -8.23
C PHE A 134 -8.83 -9.57 -6.92
N VAL A 135 -9.48 -9.38 -5.77
CA VAL A 135 -8.94 -9.77 -4.46
C VAL A 135 -8.81 -11.31 -4.38
N ALA A 136 -9.83 -12.06 -4.82
CA ALA A 136 -9.76 -13.52 -4.85
C ALA A 136 -8.64 -14.03 -5.76
N LEU A 137 -8.47 -13.43 -6.94
CA LEU A 137 -7.38 -13.71 -7.88
C LEU A 137 -6.01 -13.45 -7.24
N LYS A 138 -5.85 -12.32 -6.54
CA LYS A 138 -4.60 -11.98 -5.85
C LYS A 138 -4.26 -12.97 -4.73
N LEU A 139 -5.26 -13.42 -3.97
CA LEU A 139 -5.08 -14.48 -2.95
C LEU A 139 -4.61 -15.80 -3.59
N ALA A 140 -5.20 -16.20 -4.72
CA ALA A 140 -4.81 -17.42 -5.42
C ALA A 140 -3.37 -17.34 -5.99
N ILE A 141 -2.99 -16.20 -6.55
CA ILE A 141 -1.62 -15.96 -7.04
C ILE A 141 -0.61 -15.94 -5.89
N GLU A 142 -0.97 -15.35 -4.75
CA GLU A 142 -0.13 -15.36 -3.55
C GLU A 142 0.15 -16.79 -3.07
N LYS A 143 -0.83 -17.68 -3.13
CA LYS A 143 -0.63 -19.11 -2.83
C LYS A 143 0.43 -19.74 -3.74
N LEU A 144 0.37 -19.50 -5.06
CA LEU A 144 1.38 -19.99 -6.01
C LEU A 144 2.78 -19.44 -5.73
N LEU A 145 2.89 -18.16 -5.35
CA LEU A 145 4.17 -17.54 -4.99
C LEU A 145 4.77 -18.19 -3.74
N ARG A 146 3.95 -18.42 -2.71
CA ARG A 146 4.37 -19.07 -1.46
C ARG A 146 4.80 -20.51 -1.68
N GLU A 147 4.08 -21.24 -2.53
CA GLU A 147 4.40 -22.62 -2.92
C GLU A 147 5.57 -22.69 -3.92
N LYS A 148 6.09 -21.54 -4.36
CA LYS A 148 7.20 -21.38 -5.31
C LYS A 148 6.90 -21.97 -6.70
N GLU A 149 5.61 -22.04 -7.04
CA GLU A 149 5.13 -22.40 -8.38
C GLU A 149 5.23 -21.24 -9.37
N LEU A 150 5.26 -20.01 -8.84
CA LEU A 150 5.59 -18.78 -9.55
C LEU A 150 6.84 -18.15 -8.94
N SER A 151 7.71 -17.60 -9.79
CA SER A 151 8.94 -16.92 -9.36
C SER A 151 8.75 -15.45 -9.03
N GLU A 152 7.72 -14.82 -9.62
CA GLU A 152 7.39 -13.41 -9.45
C GLU A 152 5.89 -13.20 -9.61
N ASP A 153 5.38 -12.10 -9.07
CA ASP A 153 3.95 -11.77 -9.15
C ASP A 153 3.56 -11.38 -10.58
N PRO A 154 2.63 -12.11 -11.23
CA PRO A 154 2.13 -11.75 -12.55
C PRO A 154 1.12 -10.58 -12.52
N ILE A 155 0.64 -10.12 -11.36
CA ILE A 155 -0.24 -8.94 -11.30
C ILE A 155 0.57 -7.65 -11.47
N LYS A 156 0.18 -6.84 -12.45
CA LYS A 156 0.84 -5.56 -12.82
C LYS A 156 0.49 -4.42 -11.87
N GLU A 157 -0.78 -4.33 -11.47
CA GLU A 157 -1.32 -3.27 -10.60
C GLU A 157 -2.73 -3.65 -10.11
N HIS A 158 -3.24 -2.95 -9.10
CA HIS A 158 -4.60 -3.18 -8.58
C HIS A 158 -5.70 -2.79 -9.58
N LEU A 159 -6.87 -3.42 -9.44
CA LEU A 159 -8.04 -3.22 -10.28
C LEU A 159 -9.32 -3.19 -9.43
N ALA A 160 -10.16 -2.17 -9.63
CA ALA A 160 -11.50 -2.18 -9.08
C ALA A 160 -12.50 -1.54 -10.06
N ALA A 161 -13.78 -1.72 -9.76
CA ALA A 161 -14.86 -1.22 -10.57
C ALA A 161 -16.00 -0.67 -9.71
N VAL A 162 -16.68 0.33 -10.25
CA VAL A 162 -17.83 0.98 -9.59
C VAL A 162 -18.87 1.40 -10.62
N SER A 163 -20.13 1.46 -10.22
CA SER A 163 -21.19 2.10 -11.01
C SER A 163 -21.29 3.58 -10.67
N VAL A 164 -21.60 4.39 -11.67
CA VAL A 164 -21.95 5.80 -11.55
C VAL A 164 -23.14 6.08 -12.45
N GLY A 165 -23.87 7.16 -12.21
CA GLY A 165 -25.07 7.43 -12.99
C GLY A 165 -25.71 8.76 -12.67
N ILE A 166 -26.67 9.13 -13.50
CA ILE A 166 -27.39 10.40 -13.41
C ILE A 166 -28.83 10.11 -13.03
N LEU A 167 -29.25 10.62 -11.87
CA LEU A 167 -30.61 10.47 -11.37
C LEU A 167 -31.61 11.37 -12.14
N PRO A 168 -32.93 11.14 -12.02
CA PRO A 168 -33.96 11.94 -12.69
C PRO A 168 -33.91 13.44 -12.42
N ASP A 169 -33.34 13.85 -11.28
CA ASP A 169 -33.17 15.26 -10.91
C ASP A 169 -31.89 15.89 -11.51
N GLY A 170 -31.15 15.14 -12.33
CA GLY A 170 -29.90 15.55 -12.96
C GLY A 170 -28.66 15.35 -12.09
N THR A 171 -28.80 14.83 -10.87
CA THR A 171 -27.67 14.63 -9.96
C THR A 171 -26.82 13.43 -10.39
N CYS A 172 -25.52 13.64 -10.59
CA CYS A 172 -24.55 12.55 -10.73
C CYS A 172 -24.29 11.89 -9.38
N VAL A 173 -24.31 10.56 -9.31
CA VAL A 173 -24.07 9.78 -8.10
C VAL A 173 -23.16 8.58 -8.35
N THR A 174 -22.45 8.17 -7.30
CA THR A 174 -21.60 6.98 -7.27
C THR A 174 -22.30 5.83 -6.55
N ASP A 175 -22.05 4.62 -7.03
CA ASP A 175 -22.42 3.35 -6.41
C ASP A 175 -23.92 3.24 -6.20
N LEU A 176 -24.63 3.10 -7.33
CA LEU A 176 -26.08 3.02 -7.39
C LEU A 176 -26.56 1.69 -6.80
N ASP A 177 -27.55 1.77 -5.92
CA ASP A 177 -28.34 0.61 -5.55
C ASP A 177 -29.44 0.31 -6.58
N TYR A 178 -30.26 -0.72 -6.34
CA TYR A 178 -31.28 -1.13 -7.31
C TYR A 178 -32.34 -0.04 -7.55
N GLN A 179 -32.71 0.72 -6.51
CA GLN A 179 -33.73 1.76 -6.65
C GLN A 179 -33.18 2.93 -7.48
N GLU A 180 -31.93 3.29 -7.27
CA GLU A 180 -31.24 4.35 -8.02
C GLU A 180 -30.98 3.91 -9.46
N ASP A 181 -30.43 2.72 -9.68
CA ASP A 181 -30.11 2.14 -11.00
C ASP A 181 -31.37 2.05 -11.87
N SER A 182 -32.48 1.54 -11.31
CA SER A 182 -33.75 1.42 -12.03
C SER A 182 -34.41 2.77 -12.36
N ALA A 183 -34.00 3.86 -11.70
CA ALA A 183 -34.55 5.19 -11.92
C ALA A 183 -33.58 6.11 -12.68
N ALA A 184 -32.34 5.68 -12.91
CA ALA A 184 -31.32 6.51 -13.52
C ALA A 184 -31.67 6.84 -14.97
N LEU A 185 -31.40 8.07 -15.39
CA LEU A 185 -31.44 8.47 -16.80
C LEU A 185 -30.24 7.90 -17.56
N VAL A 186 -29.13 7.75 -16.84
CA VAL A 186 -27.85 7.29 -17.38
C VAL A 186 -27.19 6.40 -16.35
N ASP A 187 -26.83 5.19 -16.74
CA ASP A 187 -26.01 4.28 -15.96
C ASP A 187 -24.65 4.10 -16.63
N MET A 188 -23.59 4.05 -15.83
CA MET A 188 -22.26 3.78 -16.34
C MET A 188 -21.45 2.93 -15.38
N ASN A 189 -20.82 1.89 -15.92
CA ASN A 189 -19.88 1.05 -15.21
C ASN A 189 -18.46 1.45 -15.60
N LEU A 190 -17.61 1.66 -14.61
CA LEU A 190 -16.21 2.03 -14.78
C LEU A 190 -15.32 0.95 -14.17
N VAL A 191 -14.32 0.54 -14.93
CA VAL A 191 -13.25 -0.36 -14.48
C VAL A 191 -11.92 0.37 -14.69
N MET A 192 -11.17 0.56 -13.61
CA MET A 192 -9.94 1.35 -13.64
C MET A 192 -8.86 0.69 -12.80
N THR A 193 -7.63 0.84 -13.26
CA THR A 193 -6.44 0.36 -12.56
C THR A 193 -5.97 1.38 -11.51
N GLU A 194 -5.08 0.95 -10.63
CA GLU A 194 -4.44 1.81 -9.62
C GLU A 194 -3.75 3.04 -10.21
N SER A 195 -3.08 2.91 -11.35
CA SER A 195 -2.43 4.04 -12.03
C SER A 195 -3.41 5.01 -12.69
N GLY A 196 -4.72 4.82 -12.52
CA GLY A 196 -5.76 5.67 -13.07
C GLY A 196 -6.08 5.40 -14.54
N LYS A 197 -5.66 4.25 -15.08
CA LYS A 197 -5.96 3.87 -16.48
C LYS A 197 -7.28 3.13 -16.56
N PHE A 198 -8.10 3.49 -17.54
CA PHE A 198 -9.35 2.79 -17.80
C PHE A 198 -9.11 1.45 -18.49
N VAL A 199 -9.69 0.39 -17.94
CA VAL A 199 -9.75 -0.93 -18.57
C VAL A 199 -11.02 -1.07 -19.39
N GLU A 200 -12.16 -0.63 -18.84
CA GLU A 200 -13.44 -0.65 -19.53
C GLU A 200 -14.35 0.48 -19.03
N ILE A 201 -15.10 1.08 -19.95
CA ILE A 201 -16.12 2.09 -19.70
C ILE A 201 -17.38 1.65 -20.45
N GLN A 202 -18.46 1.39 -19.73
CA GLN A 202 -19.74 1.01 -20.30
C GLN A 202 -20.82 1.96 -19.79
N GLY A 203 -21.13 3.00 -20.58
CA GLY A 203 -22.18 3.98 -20.29
C GLY A 203 -23.38 3.83 -21.24
N THR A 204 -24.59 3.86 -20.69
CA THR A 204 -25.84 3.79 -21.44
C THR A 204 -26.78 4.90 -20.96
N GLY A 205 -27.39 5.62 -21.89
CA GLY A 205 -28.54 6.46 -21.60
C GLY A 205 -29.80 5.62 -21.76
N GLU A 206 -30.47 5.28 -20.66
CA GLU A 206 -31.73 4.55 -20.71
C GLU A 206 -32.86 5.54 -20.96
N GLU A 207 -33.42 5.51 -22.18
CA GLU A 207 -34.47 6.45 -22.64
C GLU A 207 -34.07 7.94 -22.58
N ALA A 208 -32.79 8.23 -22.36
CA ALA A 208 -32.19 9.56 -22.30
C ALA A 208 -30.81 9.60 -23.00
N THR A 209 -30.19 10.78 -23.01
CA THR A 209 -28.84 11.01 -23.55
C THR A 209 -28.05 11.85 -22.56
N PHE A 210 -26.72 11.72 -22.56
CA PHE A 210 -25.83 12.57 -21.78
C PHE A 210 -24.84 13.33 -22.67
N ASP A 211 -24.43 14.50 -22.21
CA ASP A 211 -23.41 15.32 -22.86
C ASP A 211 -21.99 15.04 -22.33
N GLY A 212 -21.01 15.76 -22.86
CA GLY A 212 -19.61 15.62 -22.47
C GLY A 212 -19.29 16.10 -21.05
N GLU A 213 -20.03 17.07 -20.53
CA GLU A 213 -19.83 17.57 -19.16
C GLU A 213 -20.30 16.51 -18.17
N GLN A 214 -21.46 15.93 -18.42
CA GLN A 214 -22.03 14.82 -17.66
C GLN A 214 -21.15 13.57 -17.70
N LEU A 215 -20.58 13.23 -18.87
CA LEU A 215 -19.60 12.14 -18.97
C LEU A 215 -18.38 12.41 -18.09
N ASN A 216 -17.80 13.61 -18.16
CA ASN A 216 -16.63 13.97 -17.36
C ASN A 216 -16.92 13.94 -15.86
N GLU A 217 -18.10 14.38 -15.44
CA GLU A 217 -18.54 14.33 -14.05
C GLU A 217 -18.61 12.88 -13.55
N MET A 218 -19.27 11.99 -14.30
CA MET A 218 -19.34 10.57 -13.96
C MET A 218 -17.95 9.90 -13.92
N LEU A 219 -17.06 10.25 -14.85
CA LEU A 219 -15.67 9.74 -14.86
C LEU A 219 -14.91 10.20 -13.62
N PHE A 220 -15.08 11.46 -13.20
CA PHE A 220 -14.46 11.98 -11.98
C PHE A 220 -14.98 11.26 -10.73
N PHE A 221 -16.30 11.08 -10.63
CA PHE A 221 -16.95 10.40 -9.51
C PHE A 221 -16.49 8.94 -9.41
N GLY A 222 -16.44 8.24 -10.54
CA GLY A 222 -16.01 6.85 -10.58
C GLY A 222 -14.52 6.68 -10.29
N LYS A 223 -13.68 7.61 -10.74
CA LYS A 223 -12.25 7.60 -10.44
C LYS A 223 -12.00 7.66 -8.93
N ASN A 224 -12.55 8.67 -8.24
CA ASN A 224 -12.36 8.85 -6.81
C ASN A 224 -12.85 7.63 -6.03
N ALA A 225 -14.00 7.09 -6.42
CA ALA A 225 -14.56 5.91 -5.81
C ALA A 225 -13.69 4.66 -6.01
N ILE A 226 -13.13 4.46 -7.21
CA ILE A 226 -12.22 3.34 -7.47
C ILE A 226 -10.92 3.49 -6.67
N GLU A 227 -10.38 4.70 -6.51
CA GLU A 227 -9.22 4.94 -5.65
C GLU A 227 -9.50 4.50 -4.20
N ASP A 228 -10.69 4.81 -3.67
CA ASP A 228 -11.09 4.37 -2.33
C ASP A 228 -11.30 2.84 -2.25
N LEU A 229 -11.93 2.24 -3.27
CA LEU A 229 -12.07 0.77 -3.34
C LEU A 229 -10.71 0.06 -3.36
N ILE A 230 -9.71 0.59 -4.09
CA ILE A 230 -8.37 0.01 -4.15
C ILE A 230 -7.65 0.12 -2.80
N LYS A 231 -7.82 1.23 -2.06
CA LYS A 231 -7.28 1.35 -0.69
C LYS A 231 -7.83 0.25 0.22
N GLU A 232 -9.13 0.01 0.16
CA GLU A 232 -9.79 -1.03 0.95
C GLU A 232 -9.38 -2.45 0.53
N GLN A 233 -9.21 -2.71 -0.77
CA GLN A 233 -8.64 -3.97 -1.26
C GLN A 233 -7.24 -4.22 -0.69
N LYS A 234 -6.37 -3.21 -0.73
CA LYS A 234 -5.00 -3.30 -0.18
C LYS A 234 -5.02 -3.57 1.30
N HIS A 235 -5.86 -2.86 2.06
CA HIS A 235 -6.01 -3.08 3.49
C HIS A 235 -6.48 -4.51 3.81
N ALA A 236 -7.47 -5.03 3.08
CA ALA A 236 -7.97 -6.39 3.26
C ALA A 236 -6.90 -7.45 2.94
N LEU A 237 -6.16 -7.29 1.83
CA LEU A 237 -5.07 -8.18 1.45
C LEU A 237 -3.92 -8.13 2.45
N LEU A 238 -3.52 -6.94 2.90
CA LEU A 238 -2.47 -6.76 3.90
C LEU A 238 -2.82 -7.46 5.21
N THR A 239 -4.05 -7.26 5.68
CA THR A 239 -4.57 -7.92 6.90
C THR A 239 -4.51 -9.44 6.77
N GLU A 240 -4.96 -9.99 5.63
CA GLU A 240 -4.94 -11.43 5.38
C GLU A 240 -3.52 -11.98 5.27
N PHE A 241 -2.60 -11.25 4.63
CA PHE A 241 -1.22 -11.68 4.49
C PHE A 241 -0.47 -11.62 5.83
N ALA A 242 -0.72 -10.61 6.65
CA ALA A 242 -0.20 -10.52 8.01
C ALA A 242 -0.71 -11.69 8.87
N GLN A 243 -2.02 -11.97 8.86
CA GLN A 243 -2.62 -13.09 9.62
C GLN A 243 -2.13 -14.47 9.15
N ASN A 244 -1.80 -14.64 7.87
CA ASN A 244 -1.22 -15.90 7.40
C ASN A 244 0.29 -16.01 7.66
N ASP A 245 1.02 -14.89 7.74
CA ASP A 245 2.40 -14.87 8.26
C ASP A 245 2.40 -15.28 9.75
N GLU A 246 1.35 -14.97 10.52
CA GLU A 246 1.19 -15.49 11.90
C GLU A 246 1.05 -17.02 11.98
N ARG A 247 0.68 -17.71 10.88
CA ARG A 247 0.67 -19.18 10.81
C ARG A 247 2.01 -19.78 10.39
N ILE A 248 2.93 -18.96 9.87
CA ILE A 248 4.31 -19.34 9.53
C ILE A 248 5.24 -18.56 10.46
N GLU A 249 5.51 -19.16 11.62
CA GLU A 249 6.34 -18.65 12.72
C GLU A 249 5.66 -17.63 13.64
N GLU A 250 5.14 -18.17 14.73
CA GLU A 250 4.99 -17.43 15.98
C GLU A 250 6.26 -16.61 16.28
N THR A 251 6.11 -15.29 16.12
CA THR A 251 6.49 -14.26 17.10
C THR A 251 7.91 -13.71 17.10
N LYS A 252 8.59 -13.53 15.96
CA LYS A 252 9.82 -12.69 15.97
C LYS A 252 10.06 -11.84 14.70
N THR A 253 9.08 -11.14 14.15
CA THR A 253 9.34 -10.18 13.06
C THR A 253 9.41 -8.74 13.58
N ILE A 254 10.41 -7.99 13.15
CA ILE A 254 10.54 -6.54 13.36
C ILE A 254 10.69 -5.86 12.00
N ILE A 255 9.91 -4.81 11.75
CA ILE A 255 10.03 -4.00 10.54
C ILE A 255 10.91 -2.78 10.83
N ILE A 256 11.86 -2.50 9.95
CA ILE A 256 12.58 -1.22 9.93
C ILE A 256 11.90 -0.32 8.90
N ALA A 257 11.36 0.81 9.35
CA ALA A 257 10.64 1.77 8.53
C ALA A 257 11.60 2.62 7.66
N THR A 258 12.37 1.97 6.80
CA THR A 258 13.29 2.60 5.85
C THR A 258 13.25 1.89 4.50
N ARG A 259 13.36 2.66 3.42
CA ARG A 259 13.66 2.14 2.08
C ARG A 259 15.14 2.26 1.70
N ASN A 260 15.98 2.82 2.59
CA ASN A 260 17.42 2.94 2.37
C ASN A 260 18.13 1.65 2.84
N PRO A 261 18.76 0.87 1.94
CA PRO A 261 19.41 -0.39 2.28
C PRO A 261 20.55 -0.24 3.28
N GLY A 262 21.32 0.85 3.20
CA GLY A 262 22.45 1.10 4.09
C GLY A 262 22.01 1.33 5.53
N LYS A 263 20.93 2.11 5.74
CA LYS A 263 20.31 2.27 7.06
C LYS A 263 19.78 0.94 7.58
N ALA A 264 19.11 0.15 6.73
CA ALA A 264 18.51 -1.11 7.15
C ALA A 264 19.56 -2.11 7.70
N GLU A 265 20.74 -2.18 7.09
CA GLU A 265 21.78 -3.13 7.50
C GLU A 265 22.32 -2.85 8.91
N GLU A 266 22.43 -1.57 9.30
CA GLU A 266 22.87 -1.15 10.64
C GLU A 266 21.91 -1.65 11.74
N PHE A 267 20.61 -1.64 11.47
CA PHE A 267 19.57 -2.08 12.43
C PHE A 267 19.36 -3.60 12.42
N ARG A 268 19.56 -4.26 11.27
CA ARG A 268 19.35 -5.72 11.12
C ARG A 268 20.16 -6.53 12.12
N ASN A 269 21.43 -6.17 12.33
CA ASN A 269 22.32 -6.94 13.19
C ASN A 269 21.85 -6.98 14.64
N MET A 270 21.29 -5.87 15.15
CA MET A 270 20.79 -5.77 16.52
C MET A 270 19.67 -6.76 16.81
N PHE A 271 18.70 -6.90 15.90
CA PHE A 271 17.52 -7.74 16.11
C PHE A 271 17.78 -9.21 15.76
N LYS A 272 18.64 -9.48 14.76
CA LYS A 272 19.04 -10.85 14.41
C LYS A 272 19.73 -11.57 15.57
N GLU A 273 20.58 -10.89 16.34
CA GLU A 273 21.23 -11.48 17.52
C GLU A 273 20.22 -11.95 18.60
N ALA A 274 19.04 -11.32 18.67
CA ALA A 274 17.96 -11.71 19.58
C ALA A 274 17.00 -12.77 18.98
N GLY A 275 17.29 -13.23 17.76
CA GLY A 275 16.51 -14.22 17.02
C GLY A 275 15.31 -13.63 16.26
N TYR A 276 15.28 -12.32 16.01
CA TYR A 276 14.22 -11.69 15.22
C TYR A 276 14.55 -11.68 13.73
N HIS A 277 13.53 -12.01 12.93
CA HIS A 277 13.49 -11.76 11.51
C HIS A 277 13.25 -10.27 11.26
N VAL A 278 14.01 -9.69 10.34
CA VAL A 278 13.98 -8.26 10.10
C VAL A 278 13.53 -7.99 8.67
N LYS A 279 12.36 -7.38 8.55
CA LYS A 279 11.81 -6.87 7.29
C LYS A 279 12.00 -5.36 7.21
N THR A 280 11.82 -4.79 6.03
CA THR A 280 11.96 -3.37 5.71
C THR A 280 10.76 -2.92 4.88
N LEU A 281 10.63 -1.63 4.62
CA LEU A 281 9.57 -1.13 3.72
C LEU A 281 9.75 -1.57 2.25
N LEU A 282 10.88 -2.18 1.90
CA LEU A 282 11.07 -2.81 0.58
C LEU A 282 10.36 -4.16 0.48
N ASP A 283 10.11 -4.82 1.60
CA ASP A 283 9.42 -6.12 1.67
C ASP A 283 7.88 -5.96 1.62
N TYR A 284 7.39 -4.72 1.68
CA TYR A 284 5.99 -4.34 1.65
C TYR A 284 5.76 -3.17 0.66
N PRO A 285 5.96 -3.40 -0.66
CA PRO A 285 5.86 -2.34 -1.67
C PRO A 285 4.47 -1.69 -1.75
N GLU A 286 3.44 -2.35 -1.25
CA GLU A 286 2.05 -1.89 -1.20
C GLU A 286 1.77 -0.85 -0.11
N LEU A 287 2.67 -0.69 0.88
CA LEU A 287 2.49 0.28 1.95
C LEU A 287 2.58 1.72 1.42
N PRO A 288 1.64 2.60 1.81
CA PRO A 288 1.68 4.00 1.42
C PRO A 288 2.90 4.70 2.03
N ASP A 289 3.35 5.76 1.36
CA ASP A 289 4.34 6.66 1.94
C ASP A 289 3.73 7.40 3.13
N VAL A 290 4.39 7.30 4.30
CA VAL A 290 3.97 8.06 5.47
C VAL A 290 4.50 9.48 5.35
N GLU A 291 3.59 10.45 5.31
CA GLU A 291 3.95 11.86 5.28
C GLU A 291 4.54 12.30 6.63
N GLU A 292 5.80 12.76 6.60
CA GLU A 292 6.51 13.31 7.75
C GLU A 292 6.12 14.79 7.96
N THR A 293 4.92 15.00 8.52
CA THR A 293 4.34 16.33 8.79
C THR A 293 4.69 16.89 10.17
N GLY A 294 5.51 16.17 10.94
CA GLY A 294 5.95 16.57 12.27
C GLY A 294 6.85 17.80 12.27
N SER A 295 6.84 18.50 13.40
CA SER A 295 7.67 19.66 13.71
C SER A 295 8.98 19.30 14.42
N THR A 296 9.12 18.05 14.87
CA THR A 296 10.32 17.53 15.55
C THR A 296 10.77 16.18 14.96
N PHE A 297 12.01 15.78 15.25
CA PHE A 297 12.54 14.47 14.85
C PHE A 297 11.72 13.32 15.45
N GLU A 298 11.30 13.46 16.71
CA GLU A 298 10.45 12.47 17.38
C GLU A 298 9.08 12.36 16.72
N GLU A 299 8.42 13.48 16.41
CA GLU A 299 7.10 13.48 15.76
C GLU A 299 7.15 12.78 14.40
N ASN A 300 8.17 13.05 13.57
CA ASN A 300 8.34 12.39 12.28
C ASN A 300 8.59 10.89 12.43
N ALA A 301 9.48 10.51 13.35
CA ALA A 301 9.79 9.11 13.60
C ALA A 301 8.58 8.36 14.18
N ARG A 302 7.77 8.99 15.05
CA ARG A 302 6.51 8.44 15.58
C ARG A 302 5.46 8.24 14.51
N LEU A 303 5.17 9.28 13.72
CA LEU A 303 4.22 9.18 12.61
C LEU A 303 4.56 7.98 11.73
N LYS A 304 5.83 7.81 11.40
CA LYS A 304 6.29 6.68 10.61
C LYS A 304 6.18 5.33 11.35
N ALA A 305 6.71 5.21 12.56
CA ALA A 305 6.71 3.95 13.29
C ALA A 305 5.30 3.48 13.65
N GLU A 306 4.48 4.37 14.22
CA GLU A 306 3.14 4.05 14.73
C GLU A 306 2.17 3.73 13.60
N THR A 307 2.20 4.49 12.50
CA THR A 307 1.33 4.23 11.33
C THR A 307 1.64 2.86 10.73
N ILE A 308 2.91 2.55 10.49
CA ILE A 308 3.30 1.25 9.92
C ILE A 308 3.02 0.11 10.91
N ALA A 309 3.24 0.33 12.22
CA ALA A 309 2.96 -0.68 13.24
C ALA A 309 1.47 -1.02 13.31
N GLN A 310 0.59 -0.01 13.17
CA GLN A 310 -0.85 -0.21 13.11
C GLN A 310 -1.29 -0.92 11.83
N LEU A 311 -0.71 -0.57 10.68
CA LEU A 311 -1.06 -1.18 9.39
C LEU A 311 -0.65 -2.65 9.30
N LEU A 312 0.50 -3.01 9.86
CA LEU A 312 1.05 -4.37 9.78
C LEU A 312 0.71 -5.24 10.99
N ASP A 313 0.17 -4.66 12.07
CA ASP A 313 0.03 -5.30 13.39
C ASP A 313 1.34 -5.94 13.89
N GLN A 314 2.48 -5.24 13.70
CA GLN A 314 3.81 -5.74 14.02
C GLN A 314 4.70 -4.65 14.68
N PRO A 315 5.77 -5.03 15.41
CA PRO A 315 6.74 -4.07 15.93
C PRO A 315 7.55 -3.38 14.82
N VAL A 316 7.68 -2.06 14.91
CA VAL A 316 8.35 -1.22 13.91
C VAL A 316 9.38 -0.31 14.54
N LEU A 317 10.58 -0.25 13.96
CA LEU A 317 11.61 0.74 14.26
C LEU A 317 11.66 1.82 13.17
N ALA A 318 11.51 3.08 13.54
CA ALA A 318 11.78 4.23 12.67
C ALA A 318 12.98 5.05 13.17
N ASP A 319 13.73 5.62 12.22
CA ASP A 319 14.84 6.55 12.42
C ASP A 319 14.48 7.88 11.77
N ASP A 320 14.61 8.97 12.51
CA ASP A 320 14.77 10.31 11.96
C ASP A 320 16.07 10.94 12.47
N SER A 321 16.89 11.42 11.55
CA SER A 321 18.25 11.90 11.84
C SER A 321 18.58 13.14 11.03
N GLY A 322 19.33 14.08 11.63
CA GLY A 322 19.71 15.31 10.96
C GLY A 322 20.85 16.06 11.64
N LEU A 323 21.43 17.00 10.89
CA LEU A 323 22.44 17.93 11.40
C LEU A 323 21.73 19.19 11.91
N LYS A 324 22.04 19.59 13.15
CA LYS A 324 21.65 20.88 13.74
C LYS A 324 22.88 21.76 13.82
N VAL A 325 22.83 22.96 13.26
CA VAL A 325 23.94 23.93 13.31
C VAL A 325 23.52 25.15 14.11
N ASP A 326 24.27 25.47 15.15
CA ASP A 326 23.87 26.47 16.14
C ASP A 326 23.76 27.87 15.52
N ALA A 327 24.72 28.22 14.67
CA ALA A 327 24.72 29.51 13.95
C ALA A 327 23.52 29.69 13.01
N LEU A 328 22.86 28.60 12.62
CA LEU A 328 21.67 28.61 11.75
C LEU A 328 20.38 28.35 12.53
N GLY A 329 20.40 28.50 13.86
CA GLY A 329 19.23 28.27 14.72
C GLY A 329 18.77 26.81 14.71
N GLY A 330 19.69 25.86 14.51
CA GLY A 330 19.39 24.43 14.44
C GLY A 330 19.04 23.91 13.04
N MET A 331 19.01 24.76 12.01
CA MET A 331 18.94 24.29 10.62
C MET A 331 20.25 23.59 10.23
N PRO A 332 20.23 22.58 9.32
CA PRO A 332 19.07 22.06 8.58
C PRO A 332 17.99 21.34 9.39
N GLY A 333 18.33 20.74 10.53
CA GLY A 333 17.38 20.07 11.42
C GLY A 333 16.61 18.95 10.71
N ILE A 334 15.29 18.88 10.91
CA ILE A 334 14.38 17.90 10.28
C ILE A 334 14.37 18.00 8.74
N TYR A 335 14.90 19.10 8.17
CA TYR A 335 15.02 19.27 6.72
C TYR A 335 16.36 18.78 6.17
N SER A 336 17.17 18.08 6.97
CA SER A 336 18.53 17.65 6.60
C SER A 336 18.64 16.98 5.23
N ALA A 337 17.68 16.12 4.86
CA ALA A 337 17.68 15.43 3.57
C ALA A 337 17.27 16.33 2.37
N ARG A 338 16.57 17.44 2.64
CA ARG A 338 15.95 18.35 1.66
C ARG A 338 16.36 19.80 1.87
N PHE A 339 17.52 20.03 2.48
CA PHE A 339 17.95 21.37 2.88
C PHE A 339 18.10 22.30 1.67
N ALA A 340 18.61 21.77 0.55
CA ALA A 340 18.75 22.47 -0.72
C ALA A 340 17.49 22.44 -1.63
N GLY A 341 16.39 21.84 -1.19
CA GLY A 341 15.14 21.73 -1.94
C GLY A 341 14.54 20.33 -1.91
N GLU A 342 13.40 20.14 -2.60
CA GLU A 342 12.65 18.87 -2.60
C GLU A 342 13.44 17.69 -3.18
N GLN A 343 14.31 17.94 -4.17
CA GLN A 343 15.20 16.91 -4.70
C GLN A 343 16.33 16.61 -3.72
N LYS A 344 16.42 15.36 -3.27
CA LYS A 344 17.47 14.89 -2.35
C LYS A 344 18.83 14.92 -3.05
N SER A 345 19.75 15.74 -2.54
CA SER A 345 21.13 15.83 -3.04
C SER A 345 22.09 16.20 -1.93
N ASP A 346 22.94 15.26 -1.51
CA ASP A 346 23.96 15.49 -0.48
C ASP A 346 24.93 16.60 -0.88
N ALA A 347 25.35 16.62 -2.15
CA ALA A 347 26.21 17.68 -2.68
C ALA A 347 25.52 19.05 -2.64
N GLY A 348 24.23 19.12 -3.01
CA GLY A 348 23.45 20.36 -2.93
C GLY A 348 23.26 20.84 -1.49
N ASN A 349 22.95 19.92 -0.57
CA ASN A 349 22.81 20.19 0.86
C ASN A 349 24.11 20.71 1.47
N ASN A 350 25.25 20.09 1.13
CA ASN A 350 26.58 20.51 1.58
C ASN A 350 26.97 21.88 1.01
N ALA A 351 26.68 22.14 -0.27
CA ALA A 351 26.94 23.44 -0.89
C ALA A 351 26.11 24.56 -0.24
N LYS A 352 24.82 24.31 0.02
CA LYS A 352 23.97 25.27 0.72
C LYS A 352 24.45 25.50 2.15
N LEU A 353 24.81 24.44 2.89
CA LEU A 353 25.32 24.58 4.25
C LEU A 353 26.58 25.45 4.30
N LEU A 354 27.52 25.24 3.38
CA LEU A 354 28.73 26.06 3.29
C LEU A 354 28.42 27.51 2.94
N TYR A 355 27.46 27.74 2.03
CA TYR A 355 27.01 29.07 1.65
C TYR A 355 26.42 29.84 2.85
N GLU A 356 25.49 29.23 3.59
CA GLU A 356 24.87 29.83 4.78
C GLU A 356 25.89 30.12 5.89
N LEU A 357 26.98 29.36 5.95
CA LEU A 357 28.04 29.54 6.94
C LEU A 357 29.20 30.44 6.47
N THR A 358 29.11 31.08 5.30
CA THR A 358 30.22 31.84 4.68
C THR A 358 30.84 32.83 5.67
N ASP A 359 30.02 33.67 6.31
CA ASP A 359 30.44 34.74 7.23
C ASP A 359 30.55 34.28 8.70
N VAL A 360 30.32 32.99 8.98
CA VAL A 360 30.40 32.44 10.33
C VAL A 360 31.87 32.07 10.65
N PRO A 361 32.49 32.67 11.69
CA PRO A 361 33.82 32.31 12.18
C PRO A 361 33.88 30.86 12.66
N ASP A 362 35.06 30.25 12.57
CA ASP A 362 35.24 28.81 12.83
C ASP A 362 34.82 28.40 14.25
N GLU A 363 35.01 29.28 15.23
CA GLU A 363 34.64 29.07 16.63
C GLU A 363 33.11 29.01 16.84
N ARG A 364 32.34 29.55 15.89
CA ARG A 364 30.86 29.58 15.94
C ARG A 364 30.21 28.58 14.99
N ARG A 365 30.98 27.75 14.30
CA ARG A 365 30.49 26.68 13.41
C ARG A 365 30.17 25.39 14.17
N THR A 366 29.70 25.51 15.41
CA THR A 366 29.30 24.38 16.23
C THR A 366 28.06 23.71 15.64
N ALA A 367 28.04 22.39 15.69
CA ALA A 367 26.97 21.58 15.14
C ALA A 367 26.86 20.27 15.89
N GLN A 368 25.69 19.65 15.79
CA GLN A 368 25.45 18.33 16.35
C GLN A 368 24.61 17.50 15.38
N PHE A 369 24.99 16.24 15.20
CA PHE A 369 24.07 15.28 14.63
C PHE A 369 23.10 14.81 15.71
N HIS A 370 21.83 14.75 15.37
CA HIS A 370 20.74 14.24 16.21
C HIS A 370 20.16 12.98 15.58
N CYS A 371 19.93 11.93 16.37
CA CYS A 371 19.17 10.75 15.97
C CYS A 371 18.04 10.55 16.97
N THR A 372 16.81 10.43 16.48
CA THR A 372 15.68 9.89 17.24
C THR A 372 15.31 8.53 16.65
N LEU A 373 15.29 7.51 17.50
CA LEU A 373 14.78 6.18 17.18
C LEU A 373 13.46 5.98 17.92
N VAL A 374 12.42 5.61 17.18
CA VAL A 374 11.11 5.28 17.73
C VAL A 374 10.82 3.82 17.45
N PHE A 375 10.60 3.05 18.50
CA PHE A 375 10.19 1.66 18.43
C PHE A 375 8.72 1.54 18.87
N ALA A 376 7.85 1.26 17.92
CA ALA A 376 6.41 1.20 18.10
C ALA A 376 5.90 -0.24 17.96
N ALA A 377 4.83 -0.58 18.66
CA ALA A 377 4.14 -1.85 18.54
C ALA A 377 2.64 -1.62 18.78
N PRO A 378 1.76 -2.44 18.18
CA PRO A 378 0.32 -2.29 18.35
C PRO A 378 -0.09 -2.24 19.83
N LYS A 379 -0.96 -1.29 20.19
CA LYS A 379 -1.55 -1.16 21.54
C LYS A 379 -0.53 -0.91 22.68
N LYS A 380 0.70 -0.52 22.37
CA LYS A 380 1.75 -0.09 23.31
C LYS A 380 2.17 1.35 23.00
N ASP A 381 2.54 2.10 24.04
CA ASP A 381 3.16 3.41 23.87
C ASP A 381 4.58 3.23 23.35
N SER A 382 4.93 3.95 22.27
CA SER A 382 6.22 3.79 21.60
C SER A 382 7.40 4.10 22.52
N LEU A 383 8.42 3.25 22.46
CA LEU A 383 9.72 3.50 23.08
C LEU A 383 10.51 4.49 22.23
N VAL A 384 11.00 5.56 22.83
CA VAL A 384 11.78 6.59 22.14
C VAL A 384 13.14 6.72 22.79
N VAL A 385 14.18 6.67 21.98
CA VAL A 385 15.55 6.98 22.42
C VAL A 385 16.18 7.99 21.48
N GLU A 386 16.97 8.88 22.06
CA GLU A 386 17.66 9.91 21.31
C GLU A 386 19.14 9.92 21.65
N ALA A 387 19.97 10.32 20.68
CA ALA A 387 21.36 10.60 20.94
C ALA A 387 21.88 11.71 20.03
N GLU A 388 22.90 12.38 20.56
CA GLU A 388 23.54 13.51 19.91
C GLU A 388 25.02 13.23 19.71
N TRP A 389 25.59 13.77 18.63
CA TRP A 389 27.01 13.72 18.36
C TRP A 389 27.52 15.14 18.13
N PRO A 390 28.13 15.76 19.15
CA PRO A 390 28.61 17.14 19.06
C PRO A 390 29.87 17.23 18.18
N GLY A 391 30.01 18.37 17.53
CA GLY A 391 31.13 18.66 16.64
C GLY A 391 31.04 20.05 16.04
N ARG A 392 31.63 20.20 14.85
CA ARG A 392 31.69 21.46 14.11
C ARG A 392 31.69 21.24 12.61
N VAL A 393 31.33 22.28 11.86
CA VAL A 393 31.30 22.25 10.39
C VAL A 393 32.62 22.77 9.80
N ALA A 394 33.27 21.94 8.98
CA ALA A 394 34.47 22.27 8.23
C ALA A 394 34.21 23.31 7.13
N ARG A 395 35.29 23.96 6.65
CA ARG A 395 35.22 24.86 5.48
C ARG A 395 35.26 24.13 4.14
N ILE A 396 35.91 22.97 4.12
CA ILE A 396 36.19 22.21 2.92
C ILE A 396 35.79 20.76 3.22
N PRO A 397 35.02 20.11 2.34
CA PRO A 397 34.69 18.71 2.51
C PRO A 397 35.96 17.84 2.42
N SER A 398 36.05 16.80 3.23
CA SER A 398 37.16 15.84 3.22
C SER A 398 36.65 14.45 3.56
N GLY A 399 37.31 13.43 3.01
CA GLY A 399 36.91 12.02 3.17
C GLY A 399 35.90 11.55 2.12
N GLU A 400 35.86 10.23 1.90
CA GLU A 400 35.00 9.56 0.91
C GLU A 400 34.00 8.59 1.56
N ASN A 401 34.10 8.35 2.87
CA ASN A 401 33.22 7.41 3.56
C ASN A 401 31.94 8.10 4.08
N GLY A 402 30.80 7.41 4.10
CA GLY A 402 29.57 7.94 4.67
C GLY A 402 28.67 8.70 3.68
N PHE A 403 27.77 9.53 4.19
CA PHE A 403 26.72 10.19 3.41
C PHE A 403 26.27 11.52 4.05
N GLY A 404 25.46 12.30 3.32
CA GLY A 404 24.93 13.57 3.82
C GLY A 404 26.05 14.58 4.16
N TYR A 405 26.04 15.02 5.41
CA TYR A 405 26.98 16.04 5.92
C TYR A 405 28.28 15.46 6.50
N ASP A 406 28.49 14.14 6.45
CA ASP A 406 29.71 13.50 6.97
C ASP A 406 31.02 14.12 6.46
N PRO A 407 31.15 14.53 5.17
CA PRO A 407 32.37 15.16 4.67
C PRO A 407 32.65 16.54 5.28
N LEU A 408 31.66 17.18 5.89
CA LEU A 408 31.77 18.50 6.50
C LEU A 408 31.75 18.47 8.03
N PHE A 409 31.26 17.39 8.63
CA PHE A 409 31.13 17.31 10.08
C PHE A 409 32.43 16.80 10.72
N ILE A 410 33.02 17.60 11.60
CA ILE A 410 34.19 17.21 12.41
C ILE A 410 33.70 16.92 13.83
N PRO A 411 33.75 15.66 14.29
CA PRO A 411 33.37 15.30 15.65
C PRO A 411 34.21 16.00 16.71
N GLU A 412 33.61 16.28 17.86
CA GLU A 412 34.33 16.86 18.98
C GLU A 412 35.55 16.00 19.39
N GLY A 413 36.68 16.65 19.67
CA GLY A 413 37.94 15.96 19.99
C GLY A 413 38.66 15.31 18.80
N LYS A 414 38.12 15.39 17.58
CA LYS A 414 38.77 14.90 16.35
C LYS A 414 39.26 16.06 15.48
N LYS A 415 40.24 15.75 14.62
CA LYS A 415 40.74 16.67 13.58
C LYS A 415 40.22 16.34 12.18
N GLN A 416 39.76 15.11 12.01
CA GLN A 416 39.26 14.54 10.77
C GLN A 416 37.74 14.66 10.70
N THR A 417 37.19 14.75 9.50
CA THR A 417 35.74 14.73 9.27
C THR A 417 35.19 13.33 9.55
N ALA A 418 33.88 13.22 9.75
CA ALA A 418 33.21 11.95 9.91
C ALA A 418 33.34 11.07 8.66
N ALA A 419 33.58 11.64 7.48
CA ALA A 419 33.83 10.89 6.26
C ALA A 419 35.27 10.35 6.10
N GLU A 420 36.19 10.81 6.92
CA GLU A 420 37.56 10.28 6.99
C GLU A 420 37.69 9.15 8.02
N LEU A 421 36.73 9.03 8.93
CA LEU A 421 36.69 7.94 9.90
C LEU A 421 36.32 6.62 9.22
N SER A 422 36.89 5.53 9.72
CA SER A 422 36.47 4.19 9.30
C SER A 422 35.04 3.90 9.75
N SER A 423 34.34 3.03 9.02
CA SER A 423 32.98 2.59 9.42
C SER A 423 32.95 1.98 10.83
N GLU A 424 34.02 1.27 11.21
CA GLU A 424 34.13 0.67 12.55
C GLU A 424 34.23 1.74 13.66
N GLU A 425 34.96 2.83 13.41
CA GLU A 425 35.04 3.94 14.36
C GLU A 425 33.72 4.70 14.45
N LYS A 426 33.07 5.00 13.32
CA LYS A 426 31.77 5.68 13.30
C LYS A 426 30.69 4.88 14.02
N ASN A 427 30.69 3.56 13.86
CA ASN A 427 29.77 2.65 14.52
C ASN A 427 29.99 2.55 16.04
N LYS A 428 31.06 3.16 16.59
CA LYS A 428 31.31 3.24 18.03
C LYS A 428 30.90 4.58 18.64
N ILE A 429 30.99 5.67 17.89
CA ILE A 429 30.90 7.03 18.45
C ILE A 429 29.77 7.90 17.90
N SER A 430 29.17 7.54 16.76
CA SER A 430 28.15 8.36 16.12
C SER A 430 26.84 8.46 16.92
N HIS A 431 26.07 9.53 16.66
CA HIS A 431 24.71 9.72 17.18
C HIS A 431 23.85 8.46 17.01
N ARG A 432 23.79 7.87 15.82
CA ARG A 432 23.01 6.66 15.59
C ARG A 432 23.54 5.46 16.38
N ALA A 433 24.87 5.26 16.45
CA ALA A 433 25.45 4.19 17.26
C ALA A 433 25.11 4.33 18.75
N GLN A 434 25.11 5.56 19.26
CA GLN A 434 24.73 5.85 20.64
C GLN A 434 23.23 5.65 20.87
N ALA A 435 22.37 6.09 19.95
CA ALA A 435 20.92 5.86 20.01
C ALA A 435 20.61 4.34 19.98
N MET A 436 21.29 3.60 19.11
CA MET A 436 21.21 2.15 19.04
C MET A 436 21.63 1.48 20.34
N LYS A 437 22.71 1.94 20.98
CA LYS A 437 23.14 1.39 22.28
C LYS A 437 22.10 1.62 23.38
N LYS A 438 21.44 2.79 23.38
CA LYS A 438 20.32 3.07 24.30
C LYS A 438 19.13 2.16 23.99
N LEU A 439 18.75 2.03 22.72
CA LEU A 439 17.67 1.15 22.28
C LEU A 439 17.94 -0.30 22.70
N SER A 440 19.13 -0.83 22.41
CA SER A 440 19.60 -2.18 22.78
C SER A 440 19.45 -2.51 24.26
N ALA A 441 19.51 -1.52 25.15
CA ALA A 441 19.37 -1.74 26.58
C ALA A 441 17.90 -1.94 27.01
N GLU A 442 16.93 -1.43 26.24
CA GLU A 442 15.54 -1.30 26.69
C GLU A 442 14.53 -2.02 25.77
N TRP A 443 14.79 -2.13 24.46
CA TRP A 443 13.79 -2.58 23.49
C TRP A 443 13.25 -3.98 23.79
N LYS A 444 14.12 -4.91 24.22
CA LYS A 444 13.73 -6.30 24.45
C LYS A 444 12.80 -6.41 25.65
N GLN A 445 13.14 -5.73 26.74
CA GLN A 445 12.27 -5.66 27.91
C GLN A 445 10.96 -4.92 27.59
N TRP A 446 11.01 -3.85 26.81
CA TRP A 446 9.82 -3.11 26.41
C TRP A 446 8.88 -3.96 25.51
N LEU A 447 9.45 -4.76 24.62
CA LEU A 447 8.69 -5.60 23.69
C LEU A 447 8.14 -6.86 24.35
N GLU A 448 9.01 -7.62 25.04
CA GLU A 448 8.72 -8.94 25.62
C GLU A 448 8.23 -8.87 27.08
N GLY A 449 8.41 -7.73 27.76
CA GLY A 449 7.97 -7.56 29.13
C GLY A 449 6.44 -7.55 29.25
N GLU A 450 5.92 -8.29 30.22
CA GLU A 450 4.52 -8.22 30.64
C GLU A 450 4.22 -6.83 31.21
N ARG A 451 3.05 -6.28 30.86
CA ARG A 451 2.51 -5.05 31.45
C ARG A 451 2.05 -5.28 32.89
#